data_AF-A0A2D0HET7-F1
#
_entry.id   AF-A0A2D0HET7-F1
#
_cell.length_a   1.000
_cell.length_b   1.000
_cell.length_c   1.000
_cell.angle_alpha   90.00
_cell.angle_beta   90.00
_cell.angle_gamma   90.00
#
_symmetry.space_group_name_H-M   'P 1'
#
loop_
_entity.id
_entity.type
_entity.pdbx_description
1 polymer ?
#
loop_
_entity_poly.entity_id
_entity_poly.type
_entity_poly.pdbx_seq_one_letter_code
_entity_poly.pdbx_strand_id
1 'polypeptide(L)' 'MNRHKPKRNRGVILTPEGWQKLQQAKLEGEIREKSGSKYTLEEISERAGLTSNTVAKILTNQEGVDKRTLVYYSWRLT' A
#
# COMPACT_ATOMS: atom_id res chain seq x y z
N MET A 1 14.86 35.45 -10.61
CA MET A 1 13.97 35.02 -9.52
C MET A 1 13.70 33.53 -9.66
N ASN A 2 14.32 32.70 -8.82
CA ASN A 2 14.19 31.24 -8.87
C ASN A 2 12.81 30.83 -8.35
N ARG A 3 11.90 30.43 -9.26
CA ARG A 3 10.58 29.88 -8.92
C ARG A 3 10.77 28.43 -8.43
N HIS A 4 11.27 28.24 -7.21
CA HIS A 4 11.16 26.95 -6.54
C HIS A 4 9.67 26.70 -6.29
N LYS A 5 9.01 26.00 -7.23
CA LYS A 5 7.67 25.45 -7.01
C LYS A 5 7.76 24.57 -5.75
N PRO A 6 6.94 24.79 -4.72
CA PRO A 6 6.94 23.90 -3.56
C PRO A 6 6.61 22.49 -4.05
N LYS A 7 7.57 21.57 -3.93
CA LYS A 7 7.39 20.15 -4.21
C LYS A 7 6.28 19.70 -3.28
N ARG A 8 5.12 19.30 -3.83
CA ARG A 8 3.98 18.85 -3.03
C ARG A 8 4.36 17.54 -2.33
N ASN A 9 4.96 17.62 -1.15
CA ASN A 9 5.16 16.48 -0.24
C ASN A 9 3.81 16.07 0.35
N ARG A 10 2.94 15.47 -0.48
CA ARG A 10 1.67 14.87 -0.06
C ARG A 10 1.76 13.36 0.16
N GLY A 11 2.92 12.77 -0.16
CA GLY A 11 3.19 11.37 0.12
C GLY A 11 3.21 11.14 1.62
N VAL A 12 2.34 10.27 2.10
CA VAL A 12 2.30 9.79 3.48
C VAL A 12 2.72 8.33 3.50
N ILE A 13 3.41 7.92 4.57
CA ILE A 13 3.75 6.53 4.86
C ILE A 13 2.91 6.04 6.04
N LEU A 14 2.73 4.74 6.16
CA LEU A 14 2.08 4.16 7.32
C LEU A 14 3.03 4.23 8.52
N THR A 15 2.45 4.42 9.71
CA THR A 15 3.18 4.20 10.96
C THR A 15 3.63 2.74 11.03
N PRO A 16 4.68 2.40 11.79
CA PRO A 16 5.10 1.01 11.96
C PRO A 16 3.96 0.08 12.39
N GLU A 17 3.08 0.55 13.27
CA GLU A 17 1.89 -0.18 13.70
C GLU A 17 0.86 -0.39 12.58
N GLY A 18 0.55 0.66 11.82
CA GLY A 18 -0.36 0.56 10.68
C GLY A 18 0.20 -0.33 9.57
N TRP A 19 1.52 -0.30 9.41
CA TRP A 19 2.25 -1.14 8.48
C TRP A 19 2.22 -2.63 8.87
N GLN A 20 2.41 -2.93 10.16
CA GLN A 20 2.28 -4.27 10.69
C GLN A 20 0.85 -4.82 10.53
N LYS A 21 -0.18 -4.02 10.81
CA LYS A 21 -1.58 -4.42 10.60
C LYS A 21 -1.87 -4.79 9.15
N LEU A 22 -1.35 -4.01 8.21
CA LEU A 22 -1.50 -4.26 6.78
C LEU A 22 -0.82 -5.58 6.37
N GLN A 23 0.39 -5.83 6.87
CA GLN A 23 1.09 -7.10 6.64
C GLN A 23 0.34 -8.30 7.22
N GLN A 24 -0.25 -8.14 8.41
CA GLN A 24 -1.04 -9.18 9.04
C GLN A 24 -2.32 -9.49 8.23
N ALA A 25 -3.07 -8.47 7.81
CA ALA A 25 -4.25 -8.65 6.97
C ALA A 25 -3.90 -9.35 5.63
N LYS A 26 -2.76 -9.01 5.03
CA LYS A 26 -2.24 -9.70 3.84
C LYS A 26 -1.99 -11.18 4.13
N LEU A 27 -1.28 -11.50 5.21
CA LEU A 27 -0.97 -12.88 5.59
C LEU A 27 -2.22 -13.70 5.89
N GLU A 28 -3.19 -13.12 6.60
CA GLU A 28 -4.48 -13.76 6.86
C GLU A 28 -5.23 -14.07 5.56
N GLY A 29 -5.21 -13.15 4.59
CA GLY A 29 -5.73 -13.39 3.26
C GLY A 29 -5.00 -14.51 2.52
N GLU A 30 -3.67 -14.61 2.63
CA GLU A 30 -2.87 -15.68 2.00
C GLU A 30 -3.25 -17.05 2.58
N ILE A 31 -3.44 -17.13 3.90
CA ILE A 31 -3.84 -18.36 4.59
C ILE A 31 -5.27 -18.75 4.19
N ARG A 32 -6.21 -17.80 4.25
CA ARG A 32 -7.64 -18.06 4.04
C ARG A 32 -8.00 -18.33 2.58
N GLU A 33 -7.42 -17.58 1.65
CA GLU A 33 -7.85 -17.56 0.25
C GLU A 33 -6.87 -18.31 -0.67
N LYS A 34 -5.59 -18.40 -0.32
CA LYS A 34 -4.54 -19.05 -1.13
C LYS A 34 -3.91 -20.28 -0.48
N SER A 35 -4.54 -20.83 0.56
CA SER A 35 -4.02 -21.99 1.30
C SER A 35 -2.58 -21.82 1.79
N GLY A 36 -2.20 -20.58 2.14
CA GLY A 36 -0.86 -20.21 2.58
C GLY A 36 0.10 -19.80 1.45
N SER A 37 -0.35 -19.78 0.20
CA SER A 37 0.48 -19.27 -0.90
C SER A 37 0.51 -17.74 -0.90
N LYS A 38 1.68 -17.16 -1.17
CA LYS A 38 1.86 -15.70 -1.17
C LYS A 38 1.04 -15.03 -2.27
N TYR A 39 0.54 -13.83 -1.97
CA TYR A 39 0.03 -12.93 -3.00
C TYR A 39 1.17 -12.34 -3.83
N THR A 40 0.99 -12.31 -5.14
CA THR A 40 1.87 -11.55 -6.04
C THR A 40 1.53 -10.06 -5.98
N LEU A 41 2.44 -9.21 -6.48
CA LEU A 41 2.15 -7.77 -6.60
C LEU A 41 0.97 -7.51 -7.52
N GLU A 42 0.86 -8.29 -8.60
CA GLU A 42 -0.17 -8.20 -9.62
C GLU A 42 -1.55 -8.55 -9.05
N GLU A 43 -1.67 -9.62 -8.26
CA GLU A 43 -2.92 -10.02 -7.61
C GLU A 43 -3.43 -8.94 -6.65
N ILE A 44 -2.51 -8.35 -5.86
CA ILE A 44 -2.86 -7.26 -4.94
C ILE A 44 -3.24 -6.00 -5.73
N SER A 45 -2.52 -5.71 -6.81
CA SER A 45 -2.79 -4.59 -7.73
C SER A 45 -4.21 -4.68 -8.29
N GLU A 46 -4.57 -5.86 -8.80
CA GLU A 46 -5.88 -6.14 -9.39
C GLU A 46 -6.99 -6.04 -8.35
N ARG A 47 -6.84 -6.70 -7.18
CA ARG A 47 -7.81 -6.64 -6.08
C ARG A 47 -8.00 -5.21 -5.55
N ALA A 48 -6.90 -4.46 -5.39
CA ALA A 48 -6.94 -3.12 -4.86
C ALA A 48 -7.35 -2.06 -5.90
N GLY A 49 -7.38 -2.39 -7.19
CA GLY A 49 -7.58 -1.43 -8.28
C GLY A 49 -6.51 -0.34 -8.31
N LEU A 50 -5.30 -0.68 -7.85
CA LEU A 50 -4.13 0.21 -7.86
C LEU A 50 -3.14 -0.26 -8.91
N THR A 51 -2.10 0.52 -9.19
CA THR A 51 -0.98 0.08 -10.01
C THR A 51 0.04 -0.70 -9.18
N SER A 52 0.70 -1.70 -9.78
CA SER A 52 1.70 -2.53 -9.08
C SER A 52 2.82 -1.70 -8.43
N ASN A 53 3.21 -0.59 -9.08
CA ASN A 53 4.17 0.37 -8.53
C ASN A 53 3.65 1.02 -7.24
N THR A 54 2.38 1.40 -7.19
CA THR A 54 1.77 2.00 -5.99
C THR A 54 1.66 0.96 -4.88
N VAL A 55 1.26 -0.27 -5.22
CA VAL A 55 1.22 -1.38 -4.28
C VAL A 55 2.60 -1.68 -3.72
N ALA A 56 3.66 -1.71 -4.55
CA ALA A 56 5.03 -1.92 -4.09
C ALA A 56 5.49 -0.82 -3.12
N LYS A 57 5.16 0.44 -3.37
CA LYS A 57 5.47 1.55 -2.45
C LYS A 57 4.77 1.38 -1.10
N ILE A 58 3.47 1.06 -1.12
CA ILE A 58 2.72 0.76 0.11
C ILE A 58 3.34 -0.44 0.81
N LEU A 59 3.70 -1.49 0.05
CA LEU A 59 4.18 -2.75 0.59
C LEU A 59 5.62 -2.71 1.12
N THR A 60 6.40 -1.70 0.75
CA THR A 60 7.75 -1.49 1.26
C THR A 60 7.78 -0.43 2.35
N ASN A 61 6.73 0.43 2.39
CA ASN A 61 6.60 1.57 3.30
C ASN A 61 7.82 2.52 3.29
N GLN A 62 8.61 2.51 2.20
CA GLN A 62 9.81 3.34 2.04
C GLN A 62 9.51 4.68 1.35
N GLU A 63 8.47 4.71 0.53
CA GLU A 63 8.08 5.90 -0.24
C GLU A 63 6.65 6.30 0.09
N GLY A 64 6.44 7.60 0.29
CA GLY A 64 5.12 8.15 0.58
C GLY A 64 4.18 8.03 -0.63
N VAL A 65 2.95 7.59 -0.38
CA VAL A 65 1.86 7.53 -1.37
C VAL A 65 0.75 8.53 -0.99
N ASP A 66 -0.15 8.84 -1.92
CA ASP A 66 -1.24 9.79 -1.63
C ASP A 66 -2.14 9.27 -0.49
N LYS A 67 -2.55 10.16 0.42
CA LYS A 67 -3.36 9.80 1.59
C LYS A 67 -4.67 9.09 1.20
N ARG A 68 -5.32 9.49 0.11
CA ARG A 68 -6.55 8.83 -0.36
C ARG A 68 -6.26 7.40 -0.80
N THR A 69 -5.11 7.17 -1.42
CA THR A 69 -4.67 5.83 -1.83
C THR A 69 -4.46 4.93 -0.62
N LEU A 70 -3.79 5.39 0.44
CA LEU A 70 -3.64 4.58 1.66
C LEU A 70 -4.98 4.25 2.32
N VAL A 71 -5.86 5.24 2.44
CA VAL A 71 -7.19 5.01 3.00
C VAL A 71 -7.94 3.99 2.16
N TYR A 72 -7.98 4.17 0.85
CA TYR A 72 -8.66 3.27 -0.08
C TYR A 72 -8.11 1.84 -0.04
N TYR A 73 -6.78 1.71 0.00
CA TYR A 73 -6.10 0.42 0.11
C TYR A 73 -6.42 -0.28 1.43
N SER A 74 -6.44 0.46 2.54
CA SER A 74 -6.81 -0.07 3.86
C SER A 74 -8.20 -0.69 3.85
N TRP A 75 -9.21 -0.02 3.27
CA TRP A 75 -10.59 -0.53 3.18
C TRP A 75 -10.76 -1.79 2.34
N ARG A 76 -9.79 -2.13 1.47
CA ARG A 76 -9.90 -3.29 0.57
C ARG A 76 -9.23 -4.56 1.08
N LEU A 77 -8.38 -4.44 2.10
CA LEU A 77 -7.63 -5.56 2.65
C LEU A 77 -8.05 -5.95 4.07
N THR A 78 -8.73 -5.06 4.80
CA THR A 78 -9.48 -5.41 6.02
C THR A 78 -10.90 -5.79 5.65
#